data_AF-A0A8S3IDZ9-F1
#
_entry.id   AF-A0A8S3IDZ9-F1
#
_cell.length_a   1.000
_cell.length_b   1.000
_cell.length_c   1.000
_cell.angle_alpha   90.00
_cell.angle_beta   90.00
_cell.angle_gamma   90.00
#
_symmetry.space_group_name_H-M   'P 1'
#
loop_
_entity.id
_entity.type
_entity.pdbx_description
1 polymer ?
#
loop_
_entity_poly.entity_id
_entity_poly.type
_entity_poly.pdbx_seq_one_letter_code
_entity_poly.pdbx_strand_id
1 'polypeptide(L)'
;MLFIVGIIICFTHIFAILGSPPIVLWHGMGDSCCNPLSLGSIIKLIEKEITPAPYVHSLRIGANVEEDTTNGFFMNANHQIDYACKLLNADKNLTNGYHAVGFSQGGQFLRAIAQRCPNPPMLNLISIGGQHQGVFGFPRCPGD
;
A
#
# COMPACT_ATOMS: atom_id res chain seq x y z
N MET A 1 -30.22 32.61 1.69
CA MET A 1 -29.95 31.62 2.75
C MET A 1 -30.22 30.19 2.28
N LEU A 2 -31.42 29.87 1.78
CA LEU A 2 -31.77 28.54 1.23
C LEU A 2 -30.86 28.07 0.06
N PHE A 3 -30.44 28.97 -0.82
CA PHE A 3 -29.55 28.64 -1.95
C PHE A 3 -28.14 28.20 -1.49
N ILE A 4 -27.62 28.83 -0.44
CA ILE A 4 -26.32 28.50 0.15
C ILE A 4 -26.38 27.17 0.89
N VAL A 5 -27.48 26.92 1.61
CA VAL A 5 -27.75 25.63 2.27
C VAL A 5 -27.85 24.50 1.25
N GLY A 6 -28.52 24.72 0.10
CA GLY A 6 -28.59 23.74 -0.98
C GLY A 6 -27.23 23.41 -1.61
N ILE A 7 -26.37 24.41 -1.82
CA ILE A 7 -25.00 24.20 -2.34
C ILE A 7 -24.14 23.42 -1.34
N ILE A 8 -24.21 23.73 -0.05
CA ILE A 8 -23.45 23.03 1.00
C ILE A 8 -23.89 21.56 1.11
N ILE A 9 -25.20 21.29 1.11
CA ILE A 9 -25.74 19.92 1.13
C ILE A 9 -25.32 19.15 -0.13
N CYS A 10 -25.32 19.80 -1.29
CA CYS A 10 -24.88 19.19 -2.54
C CYS A 10 -23.38 18.86 -2.50
N PHE A 11 -22.53 19.76 -2.00
CA PHE A 11 -21.09 19.54 -1.87
C PHE A 11 -20.74 18.42 -0.88
N THR A 12 -21.40 18.38 0.29
CA THR A 12 -21.16 17.31 1.27
C THR A 12 -21.65 15.95 0.77
N HIS A 13 -22.74 15.92 0.00
CA HIS A 13 -23.18 14.71 -0.68
C HIS A 13 -22.24 14.29 -1.81
N ILE A 14 -21.69 15.22 -2.60
CA ILE A 14 -20.70 14.90 -3.65
C ILE A 14 -19.43 14.29 -3.04
N PHE A 15 -18.92 14.83 -1.93
CA PHE A 15 -17.76 14.25 -1.23
C PHE A 15 -18.08 12.90 -0.57
N ALA A 16 -19.31 12.68 -0.12
CA ALA A 16 -19.73 11.36 0.34
C ALA A 16 -19.88 10.35 -0.81
N ILE A 17 -20.14 10.82 -2.04
CA ILE A 17 -20.26 10.00 -3.26
C ILE A 17 -18.89 9.67 -3.86
N LEU A 18 -17.93 10.58 -3.79
CA LEU A 18 -16.52 10.34 -4.14
C LEU A 18 -15.82 9.69 -2.95
N GLY A 19 -15.90 8.36 -2.84
CA GLY A 19 -15.20 7.59 -1.80
C GLY A 19 -13.69 7.90 -1.74
N SER A 20 -13.08 7.64 -0.58
CA SER A 20 -11.64 7.82 -0.38
C SER A 20 -10.84 6.96 -1.38
N PRO A 21 -9.77 7.49 -2.00
CA PRO A 21 -8.95 6.69 -2.91
C PRO A 21 -8.45 5.40 -2.23
N PRO A 22 -8.39 4.28 -2.96
CA PRO A 22 -7.84 3.04 -2.44
C PRO A 22 -6.43 3.17 -1.87
N ILE A 23 -6.09 2.32 -0.92
CA ILE A 23 -4.76 2.24 -0.33
C ILE A 23 -4.18 0.85 -0.55
N VAL A 24 -3.00 0.79 -1.17
CA VAL A 24 -2.21 -0.43 -1.32
C VAL A 24 -1.14 -0.46 -0.23
N LEU A 25 -1.05 -1.57 0.51
CA LEU A 25 -0.02 -1.80 1.50
C LEU A 25 0.99 -2.84 1.00
N TRP A 26 2.27 -2.62 1.29
CA TRP A 26 3.31 -3.64 1.12
C TRP A 26 4.13 -3.78 2.40
N HIS A 27 4.09 -4.96 3.01
CA HIS A 27 4.82 -5.28 4.24
C HIS A 27 6.35 -5.30 4.04
N GLY A 28 7.07 -5.35 5.16
CA GLY A 28 8.52 -5.50 5.20
C GLY A 28 8.98 -6.95 5.23
N MET A 29 10.31 -7.13 5.26
CA MET A 29 10.97 -8.44 5.38
C MET A 29 10.48 -9.21 6.61
N GLY A 30 10.07 -10.47 6.43
CA GLY A 30 9.66 -11.38 7.52
C GLY A 30 8.29 -11.12 8.14
N ASP A 31 7.49 -10.27 7.52
CA ASP A 31 6.06 -10.09 7.84
C ASP A 31 5.19 -10.62 6.68
N SER A 32 3.87 -10.43 6.76
CA SER A 32 2.92 -10.81 5.70
C SER A 32 1.83 -9.75 5.52
N CYS A 33 1.03 -9.89 4.46
CA CYS A 33 -0.15 -9.09 4.16
C CYS A 33 -1.12 -8.96 5.34
N CYS A 34 -1.18 -9.98 6.20
CA CYS A 34 -2.39 -10.34 6.90
C CYS A 34 -2.18 -10.59 8.40
N ASN A 35 -0.99 -10.30 8.92
CA ASN A 35 -0.69 -10.45 10.35
C ASN A 35 -1.53 -9.47 11.19
N PRO A 36 -2.41 -9.94 12.10
CA PRO A 36 -3.30 -9.08 12.87
C PRO A 36 -2.57 -8.04 13.74
N LEU A 37 -1.35 -8.34 14.18
CA LEU A 37 -0.54 -7.47 15.04
C LEU A 37 0.34 -6.48 14.27
N SER A 38 0.42 -6.61 12.95
CA SER A 38 1.22 -5.74 12.07
C SER A 38 0.31 -5.04 11.06
N LEU A 39 0.36 -5.40 9.77
CA LEU A 39 -0.46 -4.76 8.73
C LEU A 39 -1.96 -4.89 9.01
N GLY A 40 -2.42 -5.96 9.66
CA GLY A 40 -3.81 -6.07 10.10
C GLY A 40 -4.23 -4.97 11.10
N SER A 41 -3.32 -4.52 11.97
CA SER A 41 -3.57 -3.38 12.85
C SER A 41 -3.53 -2.05 12.10
N ILE A 42 -2.68 -1.92 11.07
CA ILE A 42 -2.65 -0.75 10.19
C ILE A 42 -3.94 -0.62 9.39
N ILE A 43 -4.47 -1.71 8.83
CA ILE A 43 -5.74 -1.71 8.09
C ILE A 43 -6.87 -1.21 9.00
N LYS A 44 -6.99 -1.76 10.21
CA LYS A 44 -8.00 -1.32 11.20
C LYS A 44 -7.85 0.15 11.57
N LEU A 45 -6.61 0.65 11.68
CA LEU A 45 -6.36 2.06 11.95
C LEU A 45 -6.82 2.94 10.78
N ILE A 46 -6.52 2.55 9.54
CA ILE A 46 -6.96 3.25 8.33
C ILE A 46 -8.49 3.31 8.26
N GLU A 47 -9.16 2.17 8.46
CA GLU A 47 -10.62 2.07 8.44
C GLU A 47 -11.28 2.91 9.54
N LYS A 48 -10.62 3.07 10.69
CA LYS A 48 -11.11 3.86 11.82
C LYS A 48 -10.90 5.36 11.64
N GLU A 49 -9.76 5.78 11.12
CA GLU A 49 -9.35 7.20 11.11
C GLU A 49 -9.72 7.93 9.80
N ILE A 50 -10.03 7.20 8.71
CA ILE A 50 -10.40 7.78 7.43
C ILE A 50 -11.90 7.59 7.17
N THR A 51 -12.61 8.69 6.89
CA THR A 51 -14.05 8.68 6.57
C THR A 51 -14.31 9.43 5.26
N PRO A 52 -14.95 8.81 4.25
CA PRO A 52 -15.39 7.41 4.23
C PRO A 52 -14.20 6.44 4.19
N ALA A 53 -14.37 5.23 4.77
CA ALA A 53 -13.31 4.23 4.82
C ALA A 53 -12.87 3.83 3.41
N PRO A 54 -11.55 3.86 3.09
CA PRO A 54 -11.07 3.48 1.76
C PRO A 54 -11.06 1.96 1.59
N TYR A 55 -11.09 1.51 0.33
CA TYR A 55 -10.69 0.14 0.01
C TYR A 55 -9.19 -0.05 0.29
N VAL A 56 -8.83 -1.04 1.10
CA VAL A 56 -7.43 -1.34 1.43
C VAL A 56 -7.02 -2.68 0.86
N HIS A 57 -5.99 -2.68 0.00
CA HIS A 57 -5.40 -3.87 -0.60
C HIS A 57 -4.02 -4.12 -0.01
N SER A 58 -3.90 -5.07 0.92
CA SER A 58 -2.61 -5.50 1.47
C SER A 58 -2.02 -6.58 0.57
N LEU A 59 -0.92 -6.26 -0.13
CA LEU A 59 -0.30 -7.16 -1.11
C LEU A 59 0.17 -8.45 -0.44
N ARG A 60 -0.18 -9.58 -1.05
CA ARG A 60 0.30 -10.93 -0.71
C ARG A 60 1.08 -11.50 -1.89
N ILE A 61 2.38 -11.71 -1.71
CA ILE A 61 3.30 -12.26 -2.70
C ILE A 61 3.40 -13.77 -2.50
N GLY A 62 2.42 -14.50 -3.05
CA GLY A 62 2.36 -15.96 -2.96
C GLY A 62 0.93 -16.47 -2.79
N ALA A 63 0.78 -17.80 -2.76
CA ALA A 63 -0.51 -18.47 -2.64
C ALA A 63 -1.11 -18.38 -1.22
N ASN A 64 -0.28 -18.26 -0.19
CA ASN A 64 -0.68 -18.23 1.21
C ASN A 64 0.26 -17.36 2.07
N VAL A 65 -0.05 -17.21 3.36
CA VAL A 65 0.69 -16.34 4.30
C VAL A 65 2.12 -16.81 4.57
N GLU A 66 2.35 -18.13 4.57
CA GLU A 66 3.69 -18.70 4.77
C GLU A 66 4.59 -18.40 3.56
N GLU A 67 4.05 -18.58 2.35
CA GLU A 67 4.75 -18.23 1.12
C GLU A 67 5.02 -16.72 1.03
N ASP A 68 4.06 -15.88 1.42
CA ASP A 68 4.22 -14.42 1.48
C ASP A 68 5.38 -14.00 2.39
N THR A 69 5.41 -14.58 3.60
CA THR A 69 6.46 -14.31 4.59
C THR A 69 7.84 -14.74 4.09
N THR A 70 7.94 -15.95 3.52
CA THR A 70 9.20 -16.53 3.05
C THR A 70 9.68 -15.87 1.75
N ASN A 71 8.79 -15.49 0.84
CA ASN A 71 9.11 -14.72 -0.36
C ASN A 71 9.66 -13.34 -0.01
N GLY A 72 9.29 -12.76 1.14
CA GLY A 72 9.92 -11.56 1.70
C GLY A 72 11.44 -11.66 1.88
N PHE A 73 11.99 -12.88 1.98
CA PHE A 73 13.43 -13.14 2.05
C PHE A 73 14.01 -13.75 0.76
N PHE A 74 13.31 -14.71 0.15
CA PHE A 74 13.93 -15.63 -0.81
C PHE A 74 13.48 -15.44 -2.27
N MET A 75 12.36 -14.78 -2.53
CA MET A 75 11.92 -14.54 -3.90
C MET A 75 12.69 -13.38 -4.51
N ASN A 76 13.19 -13.55 -5.74
CA ASN A 76 13.85 -12.48 -6.48
C ASN A 76 12.96 -11.23 -6.52
N ALA A 77 13.48 -10.09 -6.05
CA ALA A 77 12.72 -8.85 -5.94
C ALA A 77 12.10 -8.41 -7.28
N ASN A 78 12.79 -8.58 -8.42
CA ASN A 78 12.21 -8.23 -9.71
C ASN A 78 10.97 -9.07 -10.04
N HIS A 79 10.98 -10.37 -9.71
CA HIS A 79 9.80 -11.22 -9.87
C HIS A 79 8.67 -10.81 -8.92
N GLN A 80 8.98 -10.37 -7.69
CA GLN A 80 7.96 -9.82 -6.78
C GLN A 80 7.31 -8.57 -7.37
N ILE A 81 8.11 -7.66 -7.96
CA ILE A 81 7.58 -6.46 -8.63
C ILE A 81 6.67 -6.85 -9.79
N ASP A 82 7.09 -7.77 -10.67
CA ASP A 82 6.29 -8.21 -11.80
C ASP A 82 4.97 -8.89 -11.36
N TYR A 83 5.04 -9.68 -10.29
CA TYR A 83 3.88 -10.32 -9.67
C TYR A 83 2.91 -9.28 -9.10
N ALA A 84 3.42 -8.32 -8.33
CA ALA A 84 2.62 -7.24 -7.75
C ALA A 84 2.00 -6.34 -8.84
N CYS A 85 2.73 -5.99 -9.90
CA CYS A 85 2.17 -5.24 -11.03
C CYS A 85 0.94 -5.96 -11.64
N LYS A 86 1.00 -7.30 -11.78
CA LYS A 86 -0.13 -8.10 -12.28
C LYS A 86 -1.32 -8.07 -11.34
N LEU A 87 -1.09 -8.19 -10.03
CA LEU A 87 -2.15 -8.09 -9.02
C LEU A 87 -2.84 -6.72 -9.08
N LEU A 88 -2.05 -5.65 -9.07
CA LEU A 88 -2.54 -4.28 -9.08
C LEU A 88 -3.33 -3.95 -10.35
N ASN A 89 -2.86 -4.43 -11.52
CA ASN A 89 -3.55 -4.23 -12.78
C ASN A 89 -4.84 -5.07 -12.92
N ALA A 90 -4.96 -6.18 -12.19
CA ALA A 90 -6.16 -7.01 -12.18
C ALA A 90 -7.25 -6.48 -11.23
N ASP A 91 -6.90 -5.63 -10.26
CA ASP A 91 -7.84 -5.10 -9.28
C ASP A 91 -8.61 -3.88 -9.81
N LYS A 92 -9.90 -4.10 -10.09
CA LYS A 92 -10.79 -3.07 -10.65
C LYS A 92 -11.02 -1.89 -9.70
N ASN A 93 -10.78 -2.04 -8.40
CA ASN A 93 -10.93 -0.92 -7.47
C ASN A 93 -9.81 0.12 -7.64
N LEU A 94 -8.68 -0.28 -8.22
CA LEU A 94 -7.49 0.57 -8.34
C LEU A 94 -7.44 1.34 -9.67
N THR A 95 -8.39 1.14 -10.60
CA THR A 95 -8.31 1.66 -11.97
C THR A 95 -8.20 3.19 -12.06
N ASN A 96 -8.80 3.90 -11.09
CA ASN A 96 -8.78 5.36 -11.02
C ASN A 96 -7.61 5.91 -10.18
N GLY A 97 -6.65 5.04 -9.83
CA GLY A 97 -5.48 5.33 -9.04
C GLY A 97 -5.62 4.97 -7.57
N TYR A 98 -4.48 4.90 -6.89
CA TYR A 98 -4.38 4.45 -5.50
C TYR A 98 -3.23 5.15 -4.77
N HIS A 99 -3.37 5.31 -3.45
CA HIS A 99 -2.23 5.63 -2.59
C HIS A 99 -1.50 4.34 -2.20
N ALA A 100 -0.20 4.43 -1.99
CA ALA A 100 0.63 3.29 -1.63
C ALA A 100 1.41 3.55 -0.34
N VAL A 101 1.44 2.58 0.57
CA VAL A 101 2.18 2.64 1.83
C VAL A 101 3.08 1.42 1.95
N GLY A 102 4.39 1.65 1.95
CA GLY A 102 5.39 0.59 2.06
C GLY A 102 6.10 0.62 3.39
N PHE A 103 6.22 -0.54 4.03
CA PHE A 103 6.91 -0.70 5.31
C PHE A 103 8.29 -1.33 5.10
N SER A 104 9.34 -0.75 5.67
CA SER A 104 10.72 -1.23 5.49
C SER A 104 11.00 -1.50 3.99
N GLN A 105 11.40 -2.72 3.59
CA GLN A 105 11.72 -3.00 2.19
C GLN A 105 10.56 -2.76 1.21
N GLY A 106 9.30 -2.86 1.67
CA GLY A 106 8.11 -2.58 0.88
C GLY A 106 8.09 -1.15 0.32
N GLY A 107 8.77 -0.20 0.98
CA GLY A 107 8.91 1.18 0.51
C GLY A 107 9.65 1.29 -0.82
N GLN A 108 10.85 0.70 -0.93
CA GLN A 108 11.58 0.68 -2.21
C GLN A 108 10.94 -0.23 -3.25
N PHE A 109 10.18 -1.26 -2.84
CA PHE A 109 9.44 -2.11 -3.77
C PHE A 109 8.28 -1.34 -4.42
N LEU A 110 7.49 -0.60 -3.64
CA LEU A 110 6.45 0.28 -4.19
C LEU A 110 7.03 1.43 -5.01
N ARG A 111 8.22 1.95 -4.67
CA ARG A 111 8.94 2.86 -5.57
C ARG A 111 9.24 2.20 -6.92
N ALA A 112 9.67 0.94 -6.94
CA ALA A 112 9.89 0.21 -8.18
C ALA A 112 8.60 0.01 -8.99
N ILE A 113 7.46 -0.25 -8.33
CA ILE A 113 6.13 -0.29 -8.98
C ILE A 113 5.84 1.03 -9.69
N ALA A 114 5.96 2.15 -8.98
CA ALA A 114 5.72 3.48 -9.55
C ALA A 114 6.59 3.76 -10.80
N GLN A 115 7.81 3.22 -10.83
CA GLN A 115 8.75 3.40 -11.95
C GLN A 115 8.56 2.40 -13.10
N ARG A 116 8.02 1.20 -12.86
CA ARG A 116 7.98 0.11 -13.84
C ARG A 116 6.60 -0.20 -14.40
N CYS A 117 5.53 -0.03 -13.61
CA CYS A 117 4.16 -0.28 -14.05
C CYS A 117 3.25 0.89 -13.62
N PRO A 118 3.24 1.99 -14.38
CA PRO A 118 2.55 3.23 -14.01
C PRO A 118 1.01 3.15 -14.11
N ASN A 119 0.47 2.01 -14.53
CA ASN A 119 -0.97 1.77 -14.65
C ASN A 119 -1.35 0.54 -13.79
N PRO A 120 -2.34 0.65 -12.88
CA PRO A 120 -3.06 1.87 -12.50
C PRO A 120 -2.16 2.94 -11.85
N PRO A 121 -2.54 4.23 -11.88
CA PRO A 121 -1.66 5.31 -11.42
C PRO A 121 -1.52 5.33 -9.90
N MET A 122 -0.28 5.24 -9.42
CA MET A 122 0.04 5.52 -8.02
C MET A 122 -0.03 7.04 -7.77
N LEU A 123 -0.92 7.47 -6.87
CA LEU A 123 -1.18 8.87 -6.56
C LEU A 123 -0.16 9.44 -5.56
N ASN A 124 0.00 8.76 -4.42
CA ASN A 124 0.98 9.12 -3.39
C ASN A 124 1.72 7.85 -2.95
N LEU A 125 3.01 7.99 -2.69
CA LEU A 125 3.84 6.95 -2.06
C LEU A 125 4.26 7.41 -0.66
N ILE A 126 3.89 6.63 0.36
CA ILE A 126 4.37 6.79 1.73
C ILE A 126 5.34 5.65 2.01
N SER A 127 6.59 5.98 2.31
CA SER A 127 7.65 5.02 2.64
C SER A 127 7.97 5.10 4.13
N ILE A 128 7.59 4.08 4.90
CA ILE A 128 7.80 4.01 6.34
C ILE A 128 9.07 3.21 6.61
N GLY A 129 10.18 3.93 6.77
CA GLY A 129 11.49 3.34 7.06
C GLY A 129 12.11 2.56 5.89
N GLY A 130 11.73 2.86 4.65
CA GLY A 130 12.27 2.20 3.46
C GLY A 130 13.71 2.58 3.12
N GLN A 131 14.45 1.65 2.52
CA GLN A 131 15.89 1.75 2.27
C GLN A 131 16.15 2.11 0.80
N HIS A 132 15.80 3.34 0.40
CA HIS A 132 15.84 3.73 -1.02
C HIS A 132 17.23 3.71 -1.66
N GLN A 133 18.30 3.80 -0.87
CA GLN A 133 19.71 3.69 -1.28
C GLN A 133 20.34 2.35 -0.88
N GLY A 134 19.53 1.35 -0.52
CA GLY A 134 20.03 0.09 0.04
C GLY A 134 20.56 0.24 1.46
N VAL A 135 21.37 -0.74 1.88
CA VAL A 135 21.95 -0.83 3.22
C VAL A 135 23.40 -1.29 3.12
N PHE A 136 24.23 -0.88 4.09
CA PHE A 136 25.61 -1.33 4.22
C PHE A 136 25.92 -1.57 5.70
N GLY A 137 25.44 -2.70 6.22
CA GLY A 137 25.64 -3.09 7.61
C GLY A 137 24.60 -4.10 8.08
N PHE A 138 24.96 -4.91 9.07
CA PHE A 138 24.04 -5.82 9.73
C PHE A 138 23.34 -5.13 10.90
N PRO A 139 22.04 -5.44 11.16
CA PRO A 139 21.33 -4.88 12.30
C PRO A 139 22.08 -5.15 13.61
N ARG A 140 22.32 -4.09 14.41
CA ARG A 140 23.00 -4.15 15.72
C ARG A 140 24.43 -4.74 15.66
N CYS A 141 25.11 -4.57 14.53
CA CYS A 141 26.51 -4.93 14.36
C CYS A 141 27.30 -3.65 14.03
N PRO A 142 27.76 -2.88 15.04
CA PRO A 142 28.58 -1.71 14.79
C PRO A 142 29.86 -2.12 14.06
N GLY A 143 30.27 -1.34 13.06
CA GLY A 143 31.62 -1.48 12.49
C GLY A 143 32.66 -1.10 13.53
N ASP A 144 33.86 -1.69 13.42
CA ASP A 144 35.02 -1.30 14.23
C ASP A 144 35.43 0.17 13.99
#